data_AF-A0A219B9T2-F1
#
_entry.id   AF-A0A219B9T2-F1
#
_cell.length_a   1.000
_cell.length_b   1.000
_cell.length_c   1.000
_cell.angle_alpha   90.00
_cell.angle_beta   90.00
_cell.angle_gamma   90.00
#
_symmetry.space_group_name_H-M   'P 1'
#
loop_
_entity.id
_entity.type
_entity.pdbx_description
1 polymer ?
#
loop_
_entity_poly.entity_id
_entity_poly.type
_entity_poly.pdbx_seq_one_letter_code
_entity_poly.pdbx_strand_id
1 'polypeptide(L)'
;MPRPLTEIDYDRERLGDMRHLIDAPHSDIFDVLTYIRFPLAPLARSERVQATKATGLDGYEDEMRAFLEHVLNGYETQGIRELEPQRLADLLRIRYGGVNDAKRALGSVADIRGAFIDIQKHLFSHRPAA
;
A
#
# COMPACT_ATOMS: atom_id res chain seq x y z
N MET A 1 40.17 4.07 -10.76
CA MET A 1 39.52 4.27 -9.45
C MET A 1 38.36 3.28 -9.35
N PRO A 2 38.42 2.22 -8.53
CA PRO A 2 37.27 1.36 -8.32
C PRO A 2 36.23 2.09 -7.45
N ARG A 3 34.96 2.07 -7.88
CA ARG A 3 33.82 2.63 -7.14
C ARG A 3 33.64 1.89 -5.80
N PRO A 4 33.21 2.57 -4.72
CA PRO A 4 33.02 1.93 -3.42
C PRO A 4 31.91 0.88 -3.52
N LEU A 5 32.22 -0.35 -3.07
CA LEU A 5 31.31 -1.51 -3.06
C LEU A 5 30.01 -1.25 -2.27
N THR A 6 30.03 -0.30 -1.34
CA THR A 6 28.90 0.07 -0.48
C THR A 6 27.72 0.63 -1.26
N GLU A 7 27.93 1.40 -2.33
CA GLU A 7 26.83 1.92 -3.15
C GLU A 7 26.15 0.82 -3.94
N ILE A 8 26.93 -0.14 -4.46
CA ILE A 8 26.41 -1.24 -5.28
C ILE A 8 25.62 -2.23 -4.41
N ASP A 9 26.06 -2.50 -3.19
CA ASP A 9 25.33 -3.35 -2.25
C ASP A 9 24.06 -2.66 -1.72
N TYR A 10 24.14 -1.35 -1.44
CA TYR A 10 22.97 -0.54 -1.06
C TYR A 10 21.91 -0.48 -2.17
N ASP A 11 22.33 -0.29 -3.42
CA ASP A 11 21.43 -0.32 -4.57
C ASP A 11 20.83 -1.71 -4.81
N ARG A 12 21.61 -2.78 -4.61
CA ARG A 12 21.10 -4.16 -4.71
C ARG A 12 20.08 -4.49 -3.64
N GLU A 13 20.31 -4.08 -2.40
CA GLU A 13 19.36 -4.26 -1.29
C GLU A 13 18.08 -3.47 -1.56
N ARG A 14 18.18 -2.21 -2.01
CA ARG A 14 17.03 -1.39 -2.41
C ARG A 14 16.22 -2.01 -3.55
N LEU A 15 16.90 -2.56 -4.57
CA LEU A 15 16.25 -3.26 -5.68
C LEU A 15 15.66 -4.61 -5.25
N GLY A 16 16.27 -5.28 -4.27
CA GLY A 16 15.73 -6.48 -3.63
C GLY A 16 14.44 -6.18 -2.89
N ASP A 17 14.44 -5.15 -2.04
CA ASP A 17 13.28 -4.72 -1.26
C ASP A 17 12.13 -4.24 -2.18
N MET A 18 12.44 -3.49 -3.24
CA MET A 18 11.46 -3.11 -4.27
C MET A 18 10.87 -4.34 -4.98
N ARG A 19 11.71 -5.33 -5.29
CA ARG A 19 11.21 -6.61 -5.83
C ARG A 19 10.36 -7.33 -4.79
N HIS A 20 10.71 -7.40 -3.52
CA HIS A 20 9.86 -8.06 -2.52
C HIS A 20 8.52 -7.35 -2.26
N LEU A 21 8.44 -6.04 -2.52
CA LEU A 21 7.18 -5.30 -2.52
C LEU A 21 6.30 -5.64 -3.74
N ILE A 22 6.91 -5.90 -4.90
CA ILE A 22 6.23 -6.09 -6.19
C ILE A 22 6.03 -7.58 -6.51
N ASP A 23 7.12 -8.34 -6.55
CA ASP A 23 7.23 -9.80 -6.69
C ASP A 23 7.03 -10.48 -5.32
N ALA A 24 5.77 -10.74 -5.01
CA ALA A 24 5.45 -11.85 -4.15
C ALA A 24 5.04 -13.04 -5.04
N PRO A 25 5.84 -14.11 -5.14
CA PRO A 25 5.58 -15.24 -6.03
C PRO A 25 4.25 -15.99 -5.76
N HIS A 26 3.58 -15.67 -4.65
CA HIS A 26 2.25 -16.16 -4.26
C HIS A 26 1.34 -15.02 -3.77
N SER A 27 1.39 -13.87 -4.44
CA SER A 27 0.46 -12.80 -4.12
C SER A 27 -0.94 -13.14 -4.63
N ASP A 28 -1.79 -13.66 -3.74
CA ASP A 28 -3.25 -13.64 -3.87
C ASP A 28 -3.82 -12.22 -4.07
N ILE A 29 -2.97 -11.18 -4.17
CA ILE A 29 -3.32 -9.83 -4.60
C ILE A 29 -4.00 -9.82 -5.99
N PHE A 30 -3.71 -10.78 -6.85
CA PHE A 30 -4.44 -10.93 -8.13
C PHE A 30 -5.89 -11.40 -7.94
N ASP A 31 -6.21 -12.15 -6.89
CA ASP A 31 -7.59 -12.59 -6.63
C ASP A 31 -8.46 -11.49 -6.03
N VAL A 32 -7.88 -10.58 -5.24
CA VAL A 32 -8.64 -9.47 -4.65
C VAL A 32 -9.14 -8.49 -5.72
N LEU A 33 -8.35 -8.22 -6.76
CA LEU A 33 -8.79 -7.34 -7.88
C LEU A 33 -9.62 -8.09 -8.92
N THR A 34 -9.40 -9.39 -9.14
CA THR A 34 -10.19 -10.20 -10.08
C THR A 34 -11.62 -10.45 -9.57
N TYR A 35 -11.83 -10.44 -8.24
CA TYR A 35 -13.16 -10.61 -7.63
C TYR A 35 -14.08 -9.37 -7.75
N ILE A 36 -13.54 -8.20 -8.12
CA ILE A 36 -14.29 -6.91 -8.15
C ILE A 36 -14.86 -6.63 -9.55
N ARG A 37 -15.06 -7.67 -10.38
CA ARG A 37 -15.77 -7.52 -11.66
C ARG A 37 -17.28 -7.52 -11.49
N PHE A 38 -17.78 -6.63 -10.64
CA PHE A 38 -19.16 -6.19 -10.67
C PHE A 38 -19.16 -4.66 -10.58
N PRO A 39 -19.95 -3.95 -11.41
CA PRO A 39 -20.22 -2.55 -11.17
C PRO A 39 -21.05 -2.47 -9.89
N LEU A 40 -20.36 -2.48 -8.75
CA LEU A 40 -20.94 -2.19 -7.45
C LEU A 40 -21.61 -0.83 -7.61
N ALA A 41 -22.93 -0.82 -7.40
CA ALA A 41 -23.71 0.40 -7.32
C ALA A 41 -22.96 1.42 -6.45
N PRO A 42 -22.97 2.69 -6.83
CA PRO A 42 -22.08 3.71 -6.30
C PRO A 42 -22.40 4.00 -4.83
N LEU A 43 -21.82 3.23 -3.90
CA LEU A 43 -21.27 3.88 -2.72
C LEU A 43 -20.19 4.81 -3.24
N ALA A 44 -20.31 6.10 -2.93
CA ALA A 44 -19.29 7.04 -3.31
C ALA A 44 -17.97 6.54 -2.71
N ARG A 45 -16.88 6.55 -3.49
CA ARG A 45 -15.56 6.10 -3.01
C ARG A 45 -15.20 6.77 -1.67
N SER A 46 -15.69 7.99 -1.48
CA SER A 46 -15.67 8.74 -0.22
C SER A 46 -16.30 8.01 0.95
N GLU A 47 -17.51 7.47 0.83
CA GLU A 47 -18.21 6.78 1.92
C GLU A 47 -17.45 5.55 2.41
N ARG A 48 -16.92 4.75 1.48
CA ARG A 48 -16.06 3.61 1.84
C ARG A 48 -14.78 4.06 2.51
N VAL A 49 -14.15 5.11 2.01
CA VAL A 49 -12.95 5.68 2.63
C VAL A 49 -13.24 6.21 4.03
N GLN A 50 -14.36 6.90 4.26
CA GLN A 50 -14.74 7.38 5.58
C GLN A 50 -15.01 6.23 6.55
N ALA A 51 -15.75 5.20 6.12
CA ALA A 51 -15.98 4.00 6.93
C ALA A 51 -14.67 3.28 7.27
N THR A 52 -13.75 3.15 6.31
CA THR A 52 -12.43 2.54 6.54
C THR A 52 -11.56 3.38 7.47
N LYS A 53 -11.57 4.70 7.34
CA LYS A 53 -10.84 5.59 8.28
C LYS A 53 -11.36 5.46 9.69
N ALA A 54 -12.67 5.28 9.86
CA ALA A 54 -13.31 5.18 11.18
C ALA A 54 -13.02 3.85 11.91
N THR A 55 -12.76 2.75 11.19
CA THR A 55 -12.66 1.42 11.82
C THR A 55 -11.40 0.62 11.45
N GLY A 56 -10.70 1.00 10.38
CA GLY A 56 -9.59 0.24 9.80
C GLY A 56 -8.22 0.83 10.11
N LEU A 57 -8.15 1.91 10.89
CA LEU A 57 -6.91 2.59 11.27
C LEU A 57 -6.50 2.39 12.74
N ASP A 58 -7.36 1.71 13.49
CA ASP A 58 -7.10 1.38 14.89
C ASP A 58 -5.95 0.36 15.00
N GLY A 59 -5.05 0.58 15.97
CA GLY A 59 -3.90 -0.31 16.21
C GLY A 59 -2.66 -0.02 15.35
N TYR A 60 -2.73 0.91 14.39
CA TYR A 60 -1.54 1.42 13.71
C TYR A 60 -0.95 2.62 14.46
N GLU A 61 0.38 2.69 14.50
CA GLU A 61 1.14 3.86 14.96
C GLU A 61 0.93 5.06 14.02
N ASP A 62 1.17 6.27 14.52
CA ASP A 62 0.81 7.52 13.83
C ASP A 62 1.39 7.65 12.41
N GLU A 63 2.65 7.23 12.20
CA GLU A 63 3.28 7.28 10.87
C GLU A 63 2.64 6.29 9.88
N MET A 64 2.34 5.07 10.32
CA MET A 64 1.65 4.07 9.52
C MET A 64 0.21 4.52 9.25
N ARG A 65 -0.48 5.07 10.25
CA ARG A 65 -1.83 5.62 10.09
C ARG A 65 -1.84 6.72 9.03
N ALA A 66 -0.92 7.67 9.12
CA ALA A 66 -0.80 8.76 8.16
C ALA A 66 -0.46 8.24 6.76
N PHE A 67 0.35 7.18 6.64
CA PHE A 67 0.59 6.49 5.37
C PHE A 67 -0.69 5.90 4.78
N LEU A 68 -1.45 5.13 5.56
CA LEU A 68 -2.68 4.48 5.12
C LEU A 68 -3.77 5.50 4.77
N GLU A 69 -3.89 6.61 5.51
CA GLU A 69 -4.80 7.70 5.17
C GLU A 69 -4.52 8.30 3.79
N HIS A 70 -3.24 8.45 3.45
CA HIS A 70 -2.85 8.95 2.13
C HIS A 70 -3.21 7.96 1.02
N VAL A 71 -3.02 6.66 1.24
CA VAL A 71 -3.49 5.61 0.32
C VAL A 71 -4.99 5.71 0.10
N LEU A 72 -5.77 5.84 1.19
CA LEU A 72 -7.23 5.96 1.12
C LEU A 72 -7.67 7.23 0.38
N ASN A 73 -7.00 8.36 0.60
CA ASN A 73 -7.25 9.61 -0.14
C ASN A 73 -6.93 9.49 -1.63
N GLY A 74 -5.83 8.79 -1.96
CA GLY A 74 -5.48 8.46 -3.34
C GLY A 74 -6.60 7.66 -4.01
N TYR A 75 -7.08 6.61 -3.35
CA TYR A 75 -8.20 5.80 -3.83
C TYR A 75 -9.49 6.61 -4.02
N GLU A 76 -9.83 7.47 -3.05
CA GLU A 76 -11.01 8.33 -3.12
C GLU A 76 -11.01 9.16 -4.41
N THR A 77 -9.87 9.77 -4.71
CA THR A 77 -9.71 10.73 -5.82
C THR A 77 -9.46 10.05 -7.17
N GLN A 78 -8.47 9.17 -7.26
CA GLN A 78 -7.98 8.57 -8.51
C GLN A 78 -8.53 7.16 -8.76
N GLY A 79 -9.18 6.54 -7.77
CA GLY A 79 -9.83 5.24 -7.90
C GLY A 79 -8.90 4.06 -7.65
N ILE A 80 -9.33 2.88 -8.11
CA ILE A 80 -8.74 1.59 -7.72
C ILE A 80 -7.27 1.40 -8.11
N ARG A 81 -6.79 2.14 -9.13
CA ARG A 81 -5.40 2.07 -9.58
C ARG A 81 -4.40 2.44 -8.47
N GLU A 82 -4.80 3.27 -7.52
CA GLU A 82 -3.95 3.65 -6.37
C GLU A 82 -3.69 2.49 -5.40
N LEU A 83 -4.46 1.41 -5.48
CA LEU A 83 -4.33 0.24 -4.63
C LEU A 83 -3.47 -0.86 -5.27
N GLU A 84 -2.95 -0.64 -6.48
CA GLU A 84 -2.10 -1.61 -7.17
C GLU A 84 -0.73 -1.76 -6.47
N PRO A 85 -0.13 -2.96 -6.44
CA PRO A 85 1.17 -3.19 -5.80
C PRO A 85 2.31 -2.28 -6.27
N GLN A 86 2.30 -1.95 -7.57
CA GLN A 86 3.30 -1.05 -8.15
C GLN A 86 3.21 0.36 -7.55
N ARG A 87 2.00 0.79 -7.15
CA ARG A 87 1.79 2.06 -6.47
C ARG A 87 2.37 2.09 -5.08
N LEU A 88 2.43 0.96 -4.37
CA LEU A 88 3.03 0.92 -3.04
C LEU A 88 4.50 1.40 -3.11
N ALA A 89 5.30 0.86 -4.04
CA ALA A 89 6.69 1.28 -4.21
C ALA A 89 6.81 2.77 -4.61
N ASP A 90 5.92 3.25 -5.49
CA ASP A 90 5.88 4.66 -5.88
C ASP A 90 5.54 5.58 -4.71
N LEU A 91 4.55 5.22 -3.90
CA LEU A 91 4.12 5.99 -2.73
C LEU A 91 5.24 6.08 -1.69
N LEU A 92 5.95 4.97 -1.42
CA LEU A 92 7.09 4.97 -0.52
C LEU A 92 8.20 5.90 -1.03
N ARG A 93 8.47 5.87 -2.33
CA ARG A 93 9.48 6.74 -2.96
C ARG A 93 9.09 8.22 -2.90
N ILE A 94 7.84 8.55 -3.24
CA ILE A 94 7.34 9.93 -3.30
C ILE A 94 7.29 10.55 -1.90
N ARG A 95 6.80 9.80 -0.91
CA ARG A 95 6.55 10.34 0.43
C ARG A 95 7.78 10.29 1.35
N TYR A 96 8.61 9.26 1.22
CA TYR A 96 9.74 9.04 2.14
C TYR A 96 11.11 9.18 1.47
N GLY A 97 11.18 9.42 0.15
CA GLY A 97 12.46 9.48 -0.59
C GLY A 97 13.03 8.12 -0.99
N GLY A 98 12.46 7.03 -0.49
CA GLY A 98 12.83 5.67 -0.86
C GLY A 98 12.38 4.62 0.14
N VAL A 99 12.57 3.34 -0.21
CA VAL A 99 12.15 2.20 0.61
C VAL A 99 12.91 2.13 1.93
N ASN A 100 14.21 2.45 1.95
CA ASN A 100 15.01 2.44 3.18
C ASN A 100 14.56 3.50 4.19
N ASP A 101 14.14 4.66 3.72
CA ASP A 101 13.67 5.76 4.57
C ASP A 101 12.25 5.47 5.05
N ALA A 102 11.40 4.90 4.19
CA ALA A 102 10.12 4.35 4.57
C ALA A 102 10.25 3.27 5.65
N LYS A 103 11.22 2.36 5.55
CA LYS A 103 11.45 1.32 6.56
C LYS A 103 11.77 1.90 7.94
N ARG A 104 12.51 3.01 7.99
CA ARG A 104 12.83 3.68 9.26
C ARG A 104 11.61 4.36 9.90
N ALA A 105 10.67 4.83 9.09
CA ALA A 105 9.46 5.51 9.58
C ALA A 105 8.29 4.54 9.86
N LEU A 106 8.15 3.50 9.04
CA LEU A 106 6.95 2.64 8.99
C LEU A 106 7.19 1.22 9.50
N GLY A 107 8.44 0.81 9.72
CA GLY A 107 8.78 -0.56 10.11
C GLY A 107 9.24 -1.42 8.94
N SER A 108 9.16 -2.74 9.05
CA SER A 108 9.72 -3.62 8.03
C SER A 108 8.91 -3.57 6.73
N VAL A 109 9.53 -3.99 5.62
CA VAL A 109 8.84 -4.13 4.32
C VAL A 109 7.62 -5.05 4.42
N ALA A 110 7.70 -6.08 5.26
CA ALA A 110 6.59 -7.01 5.51
C ALA A 110 5.43 -6.31 6.22
N ASP A 111 5.71 -5.47 7.22
CA ASP A 111 4.69 -4.73 7.97
C ASP A 111 3.97 -3.72 7.08
N ILE A 112 4.74 -2.96 6.28
CA ILE A 112 4.19 -1.99 5.32
C ILE A 112 3.26 -2.67 4.32
N ARG A 113 3.70 -3.81 3.77
CA ARG A 113 2.90 -4.57 2.80
C ARG A 113 1.66 -5.19 3.45
N GLY A 114 1.80 -5.72 4.67
CA GLY A 114 0.68 -6.27 5.45
C GLY A 114 -0.39 -5.21 5.69
N ALA A 115 0.02 -4.05 6.23
CA ALA A 115 -0.88 -2.92 6.48
C ALA A 115 -1.58 -2.42 5.20
N PHE A 116 -0.83 -2.34 4.09
CA PHE A 116 -1.40 -1.94 2.80
C PHE A 116 -2.44 -2.94 2.27
N ILE A 117 -2.24 -4.24 2.47
CA ILE A 117 -3.22 -5.27 2.05
C ILE A 117 -4.43 -5.26 2.99
N ASP A 118 -4.20 -5.15 4.30
CA ASP A 118 -5.27 -5.21 5.28
C ASP A 118 -6.20 -3.99 5.18
N ILE A 119 -5.66 -2.79 4.91
CA ILE A 119 -6.51 -1.61 4.68
C ILE A 119 -7.37 -1.77 3.41
N GLN A 120 -6.87 -2.44 2.37
CA GLN A 120 -7.67 -2.75 1.17
C GLN A 120 -8.80 -3.72 1.50
N LYS A 121 -8.53 -4.76 2.30
CA LYS A 121 -9.59 -5.67 2.79
C LYS A 121 -10.66 -4.88 3.52
N HIS A 122 -10.29 -4.04 4.49
CA HIS A 122 -11.25 -3.18 5.20
C HIS A 122 -12.07 -2.31 4.24
N LEU A 123 -11.43 -1.69 3.25
CA LEU A 123 -12.08 -0.86 2.24
C LEU A 123 -13.14 -1.58 1.41
N PHE A 124 -12.93 -2.86 1.11
CA PHE A 124 -13.88 -3.67 0.35
C PHE A 124 -14.82 -4.51 1.22
N SER A 125 -14.52 -4.68 2.51
CA SER A 125 -15.44 -5.27 3.51
C SER A 125 -16.62 -4.36 3.82
N HIS A 126 -16.44 -3.04 3.71
CA HIS A 126 -17.53 -2.05 3.71
C HIS A 126 -18.32 -2.11 2.40
N ARG A 127 -19.03 -3.23 2.22
CA ARG A 127 -19.90 -3.48 1.07
C ARG A 127 -21.25 -2.78 1.31
N PRO A 128 -21.91 -2.22 0.28
CA PRO A 128 -23.31 -1.82 0.42
C PRO A 128 -24.13 -2.98 0.96
N ALA A 129 -24.97 -2.70 1.97
CA ALA A 129 -26.15 -3.53 2.19
C ALA A 129 -26.95 -3.54 0.88
N ALA A 130 -27.30 -4.75 0.42
CA ALA A 130 -28.13 -4.95 -0.75
C ALA A 130 -29.55 -4.42 -0.53
#